data_AF-A0A453MPR6-F1
#
_entry.id   AF-A0A453MPR6-F1
#
_cell.length_a   1.000
_cell.length_b   1.000
_cell.length_c   1.000
_cell.angle_alpha   90.00
_cell.angle_beta   90.00
_cell.angle_gamma   90.00
#
_symmetry.space_group_name_H-M   'P 1'
#
loop_
_entity.id
_entity.type
_entity.pdbx_description
1 polymer ?
#
loop_
_entity_poly.entity_id
_entity_poly.type
_entity_poly.pdbx_seq_one_letter_code
_entity_poly.pdbx_strand_id
1 'polypeptide(L)'
;MGGLSLEHPWAFAFGLLGNIISFMTYLAPLPTFYRIYRSKSTQGFQSVPYVVALFSAMLWIYYALLKSDELLLITINSAGCIIETIYIVMYLAYAPKQAKIFTAKILLLLNVGVFGLILLLTLLLAGGEKR
;
A
#
# COMPACT_ATOMS: atom_id res chain seq x y z
N MET A 1 16.39 -12.34 14.03
CA MET A 1 15.54 -12.56 15.22
C MET A 1 14.42 -11.52 15.12
N GLY A 2 13.34 -11.85 14.40
CA GLY A 2 12.18 -10.99 14.22
C GLY A 2 11.37 -10.98 15.51
N GLY A 3 11.85 -10.23 16.50
CA GLY A 3 11.20 -10.10 17.78
C GLY A 3 10.15 -9.01 17.67
N LEU A 4 8.90 -9.31 18.04
CA LEU A 4 8.07 -8.31 18.72
C LEU A 4 9.02 -7.56 19.67
N SER A 5 9.09 -6.23 19.56
CA SER A 5 10.01 -5.35 20.28
C SER A 5 9.69 -5.29 21.78
N LEU A 6 9.51 -6.44 22.41
CA LEU A 6 9.26 -6.63 23.84
C LEU A 6 10.47 -6.18 24.67
N GLU A 7 11.67 -6.13 24.08
CA GLU A 7 12.86 -5.57 24.72
C GLU A 7 12.84 -4.02 24.75
N HIS A 8 12.02 -3.38 23.92
CA HIS A 8 11.86 -1.92 23.85
C HIS A 8 10.37 -1.53 23.94
N PRO A 9 9.81 -1.49 25.16
CA PRO A 9 8.36 -1.36 25.38
C PRO A 9 7.76 -0.09 24.75
N TRP A 10 8.52 1.00 24.68
CA TRP A 10 8.09 2.24 24.02
C TRP A 10 7.93 2.07 22.50
N ALA A 11 8.90 1.43 21.84
CA ALA A 11 8.84 1.19 20.40
C ALA A 11 7.65 0.28 20.05
N PHE A 12 7.41 -0.74 20.86
CA PHE A 12 6.23 -1.59 20.72
C PHE A 12 4.92 -0.82 20.91
N ALA A 13 4.81 -0.02 21.98
CA ALA A 13 3.62 0.78 22.26
C ALA A 13 3.31 1.77 21.12
N PHE A 14 4.31 2.52 20.64
CA PHE A 14 4.14 3.43 19.51
C PHE A 14 3.86 2.68 18.21
N GLY A 15 4.46 1.51 17.98
CA GLY A 15 4.16 0.67 16.83
C GLY A 15 2.71 0.19 16.81
N LEU A 16 2.18 -0.21 17.97
CA LEU A 16 0.78 -0.62 18.12
C LEU A 16 -0.19 0.55 17.91
N LEU A 17 0.08 1.70 18.54
CA LEU A 17 -0.73 2.91 18.34
C LEU A 17 -0.70 3.36 16.88
N GLY A 18 0.48 3.32 16.24
CA GLY A 18 0.64 3.60 14.83
C GLY A 18 -0.21 2.67 13.96
N ASN A 19 -0.20 1.36 14.24
CA ASN A 19 -1.04 0.39 13.53
C ASN A 19 -2.53 0.74 13.63
N ILE A 20 -3.02 1.08 14.84
CA ILE A 20 -4.43 1.44 15.05
C ILE A 20 -4.80 2.70 14.24
N ILE A 21 -3.99 3.76 14.34
CA ILE A 21 -4.25 5.03 13.64
C ILE A 21 -4.17 4.87 12.13
N SER A 22 -3.16 4.14 11.63
CA SER A 22 -3.02 3.84 10.21
C SER A 22 -4.20 3.04 9.69
N PHE A 23 -4.70 2.06 10.45
CA PHE A 23 -5.87 1.28 10.06
C PHE A 23 -7.11 2.17 9.93
N MET A 24 -7.34 3.07 10.90
CA MET A 24 -8.43 4.06 10.82
C MET A 24 -8.27 4.98 9.61
N THR A 25 -7.05 5.35 9.24
CA THR A 25 -6.75 6.19 8.09
C THR A 25 -7.04 5.46 6.77
N TYR A 26 -6.70 4.16 6.67
CA TYR A 26 -7.10 3.33 5.51
C TYR A 26 -8.63 3.20 5.38
N LEU A 27 -9.38 3.27 6.48
CA LEU A 27 -10.84 3.25 6.45
C LEU A 27 -11.47 4.64 6.18
N ALA A 28 -10.71 5.72 6.24
CA ALA A 28 -11.23 7.08 6.04
C ALA A 28 -11.96 7.28 4.68
N PRO A 29 -11.55 6.64 3.57
CA PRO A 29 -12.26 6.74 2.29
C PRO A 29 -13.55 5.90 2.20
N LEU A 30 -13.91 5.09 3.21
CA LEU A 30 -15.11 4.25 3.17
C LEU A 30 -16.40 5.03 2.81
N PRO A 31 -16.68 6.22 3.39
CA PRO A 31 -17.89 6.98 3.04
C PRO A 31 -17.90 7.42 1.56
N THR A 32 -16.72 7.75 1.02
CA THR A 32 -16.54 8.10 -0.39
C THR A 32 -16.86 6.91 -1.29
N PHE A 33 -16.32 5.73 -0.99
CA PHE A 33 -16.59 4.54 -1.79
C PHE A 33 -18.00 4.00 -1.62
N TYR A 34 -18.61 4.17 -0.45
CA TYR A 34 -20.03 3.90 -0.27
C TYR A 34 -20.88 4.78 -1.20
N ARG A 35 -20.54 6.06 -1.35
CA ARG A 35 -21.20 6.97 -2.30
C ARG A 35 -20.99 6.55 -3.75
N ILE A 36 -19.79 6.10 -4.11
CA ILE A 36 -19.51 5.54 -5.45
C ILE A 36 -20.37 4.29 -5.71
N TYR A 37 -20.44 3.38 -4.75
CA TYR A 37 -21.25 2.16 -4.86
C TYR A 37 -22.74 2.45 -5.02
N ARG A 38 -23.28 3.42 -4.25
CA ARG A 38 -24.69 3.82 -4.30
C ARG A 38 -25.05 4.55 -5.59
N SER A 39 -24.18 5.44 -6.06
CA SER A 39 -24.42 6.23 -7.27
C SER A 39 -24.02 5.53 -8.57
N LYS A 40 -23.34 4.38 -8.48
CA LYS A 40 -22.81 3.62 -9.63
C LYS A 40 -21.91 4.47 -10.54
N SER A 41 -21.28 5.50 -9.97
CA SER A 41 -20.42 6.44 -10.66
C SER A 41 -19.33 6.92 -9.71
N THR A 42 -18.13 7.20 -10.23
CA THR A 42 -17.06 7.79 -9.43
C THR A 42 -17.29 9.25 -9.09
N GLN A 43 -18.32 9.91 -9.62
CA GLN A 43 -18.68 11.29 -9.29
C GLN A 43 -17.51 12.30 -9.34
N GLY A 44 -16.53 12.08 -10.22
CA GLY A 44 -15.34 12.92 -10.36
C GLY A 44 -14.20 12.62 -9.37
N PHE A 45 -14.39 11.69 -8.42
CA PHE A 45 -13.32 11.20 -7.56
C PHE A 45 -12.19 10.58 -8.41
N GLN A 46 -10.96 10.71 -7.91
CA GLN A 46 -9.74 10.25 -8.60
C GLN A 46 -9.21 8.97 -7.97
N SER A 47 -8.63 8.08 -8.78
CA SER A 47 -8.01 6.83 -8.31
C SER A 47 -6.58 7.00 -7.80
N VAL A 48 -5.92 8.10 -8.16
CA VAL A 48 -4.50 8.36 -7.88
C VAL A 48 -4.11 8.14 -6.41
N PRO A 49 -4.85 8.66 -5.41
CA PRO A 49 -4.47 8.47 -4.02
C PRO A 49 -4.37 7.00 -3.61
N TYR A 50 -5.29 6.17 -4.10
CA TYR A 50 -5.35 4.74 -3.77
C TYR A 50 -4.23 3.95 -4.44
N VAL A 51 -3.92 4.26 -5.70
CA VAL A 51 -2.80 3.63 -6.43
C VAL A 51 -1.45 3.98 -5.80
N VAL A 52 -1.27 5.23 -5.38
CA VAL A 52 -0.05 5.69 -4.71
C VAL A 52 0.05 5.10 -3.29
N ALA A 53 -1.06 5.02 -2.56
CA ALA A 53 -1.10 4.39 -1.24
C ALA A 53 -0.74 2.90 -1.30
N LEU A 54 -1.26 2.17 -2.30
CA LEU A 54 -0.88 0.78 -2.56
C LEU A 54 0.63 0.65 -2.84
N PHE A 55 1.17 1.50 -3.71
CA PHE A 55 2.60 1.51 -4.03
C PHE A 55 3.46 1.78 -2.79
N SER A 56 3.06 2.76 -1.98
CA SER A 56 3.71 3.08 -0.70
C SER A 56 3.68 1.90 0.27
N ALA A 57 2.53 1.24 0.43
CA ALA A 57 2.39 0.09 1.32
C ALA A 57 3.29 -1.07 0.89
N MET A 58 3.40 -1.35 -0.42
CA MET A 58 4.33 -2.36 -0.93
C MET A 58 5.80 -2.01 -0.67
N LEU A 59 6.18 -0.73 -0.80
CA LEU A 59 7.53 -0.28 -0.47
C LEU A 59 7.83 -0.46 1.02
N TRP A 60 6.89 -0.16 1.90
CA TRP A 60 7.05 -0.36 3.34
C TRP A 60 7.16 -1.84 3.72
N ILE A 61 6.37 -2.72 3.10
CA ILE A 61 6.51 -4.16 3.29
C ILE A 61 7.90 -4.59 2.82
N TYR A 62 8.33 -4.16 1.63
CA TYR A 62 9.66 -4.50 1.12
C TYR A 62 10.78 -4.02 2.05
N TYR A 63 10.68 -2.79 2.54
CA TYR A 63 11.62 -2.24 3.51
C TYR A 63 11.67 -3.06 4.80
N ALA A 64 10.52 -3.47 5.35
CA ALA A 64 10.46 -4.30 6.55
C ALA A 64 11.10 -5.68 6.36
N LEU A 65 10.94 -6.27 5.16
CA LEU A 65 11.58 -7.54 4.81
C LEU A 65 13.11 -7.39 4.67
N LEU A 66 13.58 -6.25 4.16
CA LEU A 66 15.01 -5.96 4.11
C LEU A 66 15.61 -5.71 5.50
N LYS A 67 14.84 -5.09 6.40
CA LYS A 67 15.28 -4.71 7.74
C LYS A 67 14.63 -5.59 8.80
N SER A 68 15.26 -6.73 9.08
CA SER A 68 14.99 -7.58 10.25
C SER A 68 13.52 -7.92 10.53
N ASP A 69 12.69 -8.13 9.50
CA ASP A 69 11.30 -8.59 9.60
C ASP A 69 10.48 -7.85 10.67
N GLU A 70 10.38 -6.52 10.54
CA GLU A 70 9.58 -5.65 11.41
C GLU A 70 8.08 -5.98 11.31
N LEU A 71 7.62 -6.95 12.11
CA LEU A 71 6.28 -7.54 12.03
C LEU A 71 5.15 -6.51 12.08
N LEU A 72 5.23 -5.52 12.97
CA LEU A 72 4.20 -4.47 13.09
C LEU A 72 4.10 -3.57 11.84
N LEU A 73 5.20 -3.40 11.10
CA LEU A 73 5.21 -2.64 9.85
C LEU A 73 4.62 -3.48 8.72
N ILE A 74 4.97 -4.78 8.67
CA ILE A 74 4.43 -5.73 7.70
C ILE A 74 2.92 -5.87 7.88
N THR A 75 2.42 -6.02 9.10
CA THR A 75 0.99 -6.25 9.37
C THR A 75 0.14 -5.09 8.87
N ILE A 76 0.49 -3.85 9.23
CA ILE A 76 -0.33 -2.69 8.87
C ILE A 76 -0.30 -2.40 7.37
N ASN A 77 0.86 -2.49 6.74
CA ASN A 77 0.96 -2.24 5.30
C ASN A 77 0.36 -3.39 4.49
N SER A 78 0.37 -4.63 4.98
CA SER A 78 -0.36 -5.74 4.35
C SER A 78 -1.87 -5.50 4.38
N ALA A 79 -2.41 -5.05 5.52
CA ALA A 79 -3.81 -4.63 5.61
C ALA A 79 -4.10 -3.45 4.65
N GLY A 80 -3.21 -2.47 4.60
CA GLY A 80 -3.24 -1.36 3.65
C GLY A 80 -3.33 -1.82 2.19
N CYS A 81 -2.45 -2.74 1.78
CA CYS A 81 -2.47 -3.31 0.43
C CYS A 81 -3.82 -3.94 0.08
N ILE A 82 -4.43 -4.69 1.01
CA ILE A 82 -5.74 -5.31 0.80
C ILE A 82 -6.82 -4.23 0.65
N ILE A 83 -6.86 -3.25 1.55
CA ILE A 83 -7.88 -2.19 1.56
C ILE A 83 -7.77 -1.32 0.30
N GLU A 84 -6.56 -0.88 -0.06
CA GLU A 84 -6.34 -0.05 -1.24
C GLU A 84 -6.64 -0.82 -2.54
N THR A 85 -6.34 -2.12 -2.59
CA THR A 85 -6.74 -2.96 -3.72
C THR A 85 -8.26 -3.01 -3.87
N ILE A 86 -9.00 -3.16 -2.76
CA ILE A 86 -10.48 -3.14 -2.77
C ILE A 86 -10.99 -1.81 -3.31
N TYR A 87 -10.43 -0.68 -2.86
CA TYR A 87 -10.78 0.66 -3.37
C TYR A 87 -10.51 0.82 -4.87
N ILE A 88 -9.34 0.37 -5.34
CA ILE A 88 -8.99 0.43 -6.77
C ILE A 88 -9.95 -0.43 -7.59
N VAL A 89 -10.28 -1.65 -7.14
CA VAL A 89 -11.24 -2.54 -7.82
C VAL A 89 -12.62 -1.90 -7.90
N MET A 90 -13.13 -1.35 -6.79
CA MET A 90 -14.41 -0.62 -6.79
C MET A 90 -14.38 0.60 -7.71
N TYR A 91 -13.29 1.36 -7.71
CA TYR A 91 -13.12 2.49 -8.62
C TYR A 91 -13.18 2.03 -10.09
N LEU A 92 -12.43 0.98 -10.44
CA LEU A 92 -12.41 0.41 -11.78
C LEU A 92 -13.75 -0.18 -12.20
N ALA A 93 -14.59 -0.65 -11.27
CA ALA A 93 -15.93 -1.11 -11.58
C ALA A 93 -16.82 0.04 -12.09
N TYR A 94 -16.80 1.20 -11.40
CA TYR A 94 -17.75 2.29 -11.61
C TYR A 94 -17.22 3.51 -12.40
N ALA A 95 -15.92 3.57 -12.68
CA ALA A 95 -15.31 4.69 -13.40
C ALA A 95 -15.69 4.73 -14.90
N PRO A 96 -15.67 5.90 -15.56
CA PRO A 96 -15.78 5.98 -17.02
C PRO A 96 -14.56 5.35 -17.71
N LYS A 97 -14.72 4.88 -18.95
CA LYS A 97 -13.70 4.13 -19.72
C LYS A 97 -12.33 4.81 -19.73
N GLN A 98 -12.28 6.13 -19.94
CA GLN A 98 -11.02 6.89 -19.94
C GLN A 98 -10.32 6.85 -18.58
N ALA A 99 -11.06 7.05 -17.49
CA ALA A 99 -10.53 6.99 -16.13
C ALA A 99 -10.09 5.57 -15.75
N LYS A 100 -10.78 4.52 -16.21
CA LYS A 100 -10.34 3.12 -16.04
C LYS A 100 -8.99 2.87 -16.70
N ILE A 101 -8.83 3.29 -17.96
CA ILE A 101 -7.58 3.14 -18.71
C ILE A 101 -6.45 3.91 -18.02
N PHE A 102 -6.71 5.15 -17.59
CA PHE A 102 -5.73 5.94 -16.84
C PHE A 102 -5.31 5.23 -15.55
N THR A 103 -6.30 4.76 -14.76
CA THR A 103 -6.06 4.02 -13.51
C THR A 103 -5.23 2.76 -13.74
N ALA A 104 -5.57 1.97 -14.75
CA ALA A 104 -4.82 0.76 -15.09
C ALA A 104 -3.38 1.08 -15.51
N LYS A 105 -3.16 2.16 -16.27
CA LYS A 105 -1.82 2.61 -16.66
C LYS A 105 -0.97 2.99 -15.45
N ILE A 106 -1.50 3.83 -14.55
CA ILE A 106 -0.74 4.25 -13.36
C ILE A 106 -0.52 3.08 -12.39
N LEU A 107 -1.48 2.15 -12.27
CA LEU A 107 -1.37 0.94 -11.47
C LEU A 107 -0.21 0.08 -11.97
N LEU A 108 -0.21 -0.26 -13.27
CA LEU A 108 0.86 -1.06 -13.88
C LEU A 108 2.21 -0.34 -13.83
N LEU A 109 2.25 0.96 -14.11
CA LEU A 109 3.48 1.74 -14.09
C LEU A 109 4.11 1.74 -12.69
N LEU A 110 3.36 2.13 -11.65
CA LEU A 110 3.92 2.28 -10.31
C LEU A 110 4.10 0.94 -9.61
N ASN A 111 3.04 0.12 -9.57
CA ASN A 111 3.00 -1.07 -8.71
C ASN A 111 3.70 -2.29 -9.34
N VAL A 112 3.89 -2.29 -10.66
CA VAL A 112 4.62 -3.37 -11.34
C VAL A 112 5.94 -2.84 -11.91
N GLY A 113 5.89 -1.79 -12.73
CA GLY A 113 7.08 -1.25 -13.39
C GLY A 113 8.11 -0.68 -12.43
N VAL A 114 7.75 0.39 -11.72
CA VAL A 114 8.65 1.09 -10.79
C VAL A 114 9.00 0.19 -9.61
N PHE A 115 8.02 -0.48 -9.00
CA PHE A 115 8.29 -1.42 -7.90
C PHE A 115 9.23 -2.55 -8.33
N GLY A 116 8.97 -3.19 -9.48
CA GLY A 116 9.83 -4.24 -10.02
C GLY A 116 11.24 -3.76 -10.35
N LEU A 117 11.38 -2.55 -10.87
CA LEU A 117 12.68 -1.92 -11.11
C LEU A 117 13.45 -1.71 -9.79
N ILE A 118 12.77 -1.24 -8.73
CA ILE A 118 13.38 -1.08 -7.41
C ILE A 118 13.88 -2.43 -6.88
N LEU A 119 13.07 -3.50 -6.97
CA LEU A 119 13.49 -4.84 -6.56
C LEU A 119 14.71 -5.31 -7.35
N LEU A 120 14.68 -5.18 -8.68
CA LEU A 120 15.77 -5.61 -9.57
C LEU A 120 17.06 -4.86 -9.25
N LEU A 121 17.02 -3.53 -9.16
CA LEU A 121 18.18 -2.71 -8.82
C LEU A 121 18.73 -3.06 -7.44
N THR A 122 17.86 -3.27 -6.45
CA THR A 122 18.29 -3.64 -5.10
C THR A 122 18.99 -5.00 -5.11
N LEU A 123 18.47 -5.99 -5.83
CA LEU A 123 19.10 -7.31 -5.97
C LEU A 123 20.45 -7.26 -6.72
N LEU A 124 20.52 -6.50 -7.82
CA LEU A 124 21.75 -6.35 -8.61
C LEU A 124 22.84 -5.61 -7.82
N LEU A 125 22.49 -4.54 -7.11
CA LEU A 125 23.44 -3.75 -6.34
C LEU A 125 23.87 -4.46 -5.05
N ALA A 126 22.93 -5.09 -4.32
CA ALA A 126 23.26 -5.86 -3.11
C ALA A 126 24.08 -7.13 -3.42
N GLY A 127 23.90 -7.73 -4.61
CA GLY A 127 24.70 -8.85 -5.07
C GLY A 127 26.12 -8.49 -5.51
N GLY A 128 26.37 -7.21 -5.83
CA GLY A 128 27.68 -6.71 -6.29
C GLY A 128 28.73 -6.63 -5.17
N GLU A 129 28.31 -6.59 -3.91
CA GLU A 129 29.21 -6.46 -2.75
C GLU A 129 29.88 -7.78 -2.33
N LYS A 130 29.45 -8.92 -2.91
CA LYS A 130 29.99 -10.26 -2.63
C LYS A 130 30.93 -10.81 -3.73
N ARG A 131 31.43 -9.96 -4.64
CA ARG A 131 32.37 -10.33 -5.71
C ARG A 131 33.73 -9.67 -5.54
#